data_AF-A0AAV6YRJ8-F1
#
_entry.id   AF-A0AAV6YRJ8-F1
#
_cell.length_a   1.000
_cell.length_b   1.000
_cell.length_c   1.000
_cell.angle_alpha   90.00
_cell.angle_beta   90.00
_cell.angle_gamma   90.00
#
_symmetry.space_group_name_H-M   'P 1'
#
loop_
_entity.id
_entity.type
_entity.pdbx_description
1 polymer ?
#
loop_
_entity_poly.entity_id
_entity_poly.type
_entity_poly.pdbx_seq_one_letter_code
_entity_poly.pdbx_strand_id
1 'polypeptide(L)'
;MTDHGDNISIQLVEETSARNTTLRVYYDSRYKMNDTRRTALGEQYYILHKSMMVPCLCFQAWYNDLKDAVRSLCCPFKNLSEETNLKKSAFAVTIEGKTLSYKLSAPCNVTGNLSLCWRPDDQSQCHEIPDSRKEIISEVNNRPQRNVSLVDQSNLNFHFLNYPGKLKAAL
;
A
#
# COMPACT_ATOMS: atom_id res chain seq x y z
N MET A 1 -12.11 -19.38 -3.34
CA MET A 1 -12.22 -17.91 -3.30
C MET A 1 -13.28 -17.54 -4.30
N THR A 2 -14.39 -16.97 -3.84
CA THR A 2 -15.58 -16.75 -4.68
C THR A 2 -15.83 -15.24 -4.79
N ASP A 3 -16.00 -14.74 -6.01
CA ASP A 3 -16.22 -13.31 -6.30
C ASP A 3 -17.72 -12.99 -6.24
N HIS A 4 -18.10 -12.03 -5.39
CA HIS A 4 -19.47 -11.55 -5.23
C HIS A 4 -19.52 -10.03 -5.44
N GLY A 5 -19.23 -9.58 -6.67
CA GLY A 5 -19.33 -8.16 -7.03
C GLY A 5 -18.18 -7.34 -6.43
N ASP A 6 -18.39 -6.73 -5.26
CA ASP A 6 -17.39 -5.89 -4.56
C ASP A 6 -16.67 -6.61 -3.41
N ASN A 7 -17.10 -7.83 -3.09
CA ASN A 7 -16.59 -8.62 -1.99
C ASN A 7 -16.04 -9.95 -2.47
N ILE A 8 -15.04 -10.45 -1.74
CA ILE A 8 -14.54 -11.80 -1.91
C ILE A 8 -14.62 -12.54 -0.59
N SER A 9 -15.08 -13.79 -0.66
CA SER A 9 -15.09 -14.70 0.47
C SER A 9 -13.83 -15.57 0.49
N ILE A 10 -13.23 -15.64 1.68
CA ILE A 10 -12.14 -16.57 2.00
C ILE A 10 -12.72 -17.61 2.94
N GLN A 11 -12.69 -18.87 2.51
CA GLN A 11 -13.16 -19.98 3.31
C GLN A 11 -12.02 -20.49 4.18
N LEU A 12 -12.28 -20.56 5.49
CA LEU A 12 -11.47 -21.32 6.43
C LEU A 12 -11.98 -22.76 6.34
N VAL A 13 -11.23 -23.59 5.61
CA VAL A 13 -11.50 -25.03 5.56
C VAL A 13 -10.85 -25.65 6.79
N GLU A 14 -11.68 -26.10 7.73
CA GLU A 14 -11.22 -26.79 8.92
C GLU A 14 -11.17 -28.30 8.64
N GLU A 15 -10.04 -28.96 8.89
CA GLU A 15 -9.96 -30.42 8.77
C GLU A 15 -10.83 -31.14 9.83
N THR A 16 -11.15 -30.45 10.94
CA THR A 16 -11.94 -31.00 12.04
C THR A 16 -12.86 -29.95 12.66
N SER A 17 -14.18 -30.13 12.56
CA SER A 17 -15.23 -29.18 13.01
C SER A 17 -15.31 -28.93 14.53
N ALA A 18 -14.35 -29.44 15.30
CA ALA A 18 -14.41 -29.55 16.75
C ALA A 18 -13.38 -28.68 17.49
N ARG A 19 -12.56 -27.88 16.77
CA ARG A 19 -11.51 -27.07 17.39
C ARG A 19 -11.77 -25.57 17.24
N ASN A 20 -11.27 -24.81 18.21
CA ASN A 20 -11.27 -23.35 18.12
C ASN A 20 -10.11 -22.93 17.23
N THR A 21 -10.39 -22.28 16.11
CA THR A 21 -9.38 -21.74 15.20
C THR A 21 -9.34 -20.22 15.29
N THR A 22 -8.15 -19.66 15.45
CA THR A 22 -7.93 -18.21 15.34
C THR A 22 -7.43 -17.87 13.96
N LEU A 23 -8.12 -16.94 13.30
CA LEU A 23 -7.69 -16.30 12.05
C LEU A 23 -7.16 -14.89 12.37
N ARG A 24 -5.98 -14.60 11.86
CA ARG A 24 -5.36 -13.29 11.84
C ARG A 24 -5.27 -12.78 10.41
N VAL A 25 -5.78 -11.57 10.19
CA VAL A 25 -5.71 -10.85 8.91
C VAL A 25 -4.81 -9.65 9.12
N TYR A 26 -3.74 -9.57 8.33
CA TYR A 26 -2.73 -8.53 8.50
C TYR A 26 -2.08 -8.15 7.16
N TYR A 27 -1.52 -6.95 7.11
CA TYR A 27 -0.72 -6.50 5.97
C TYR A 27 0.76 -6.74 6.28
N ASP A 28 1.40 -7.63 5.53
CA ASP A 28 2.82 -7.95 5.56
C ASP A 28 3.66 -6.83 4.91
N SER A 29 3.56 -5.65 5.49
CA SER A 29 4.51 -4.57 5.23
C SER A 29 5.48 -4.50 6.41
N ARG A 30 6.69 -3.95 6.21
CA ARG A 30 7.67 -3.76 7.30
C ARG A 30 7.17 -2.85 8.44
N TYR A 31 5.95 -2.32 8.34
CA TYR A 31 5.33 -1.43 9.31
C TYR A 31 3.94 -1.93 9.71
N LYS A 32 3.62 -1.79 11.01
CA LYS A 32 2.39 -2.29 11.64
C LYS A 32 1.16 -1.59 11.05
N MET A 33 0.54 -2.22 10.06
CA MET A 33 -0.83 -1.88 9.64
C MET A 33 -1.85 -2.69 10.47
N ASN A 34 -3.12 -2.31 10.38
CA ASN A 34 -4.24 -2.89 11.12
C ASN A 34 -4.18 -4.44 11.15
N ASP A 35 -3.96 -4.99 12.35
CA ASP A 35 -3.98 -6.42 12.65
C ASP A 35 -5.36 -6.75 13.21
N THR A 36 -6.15 -7.52 12.46
CA THR A 36 -7.46 -7.98 12.92
C THR A 36 -7.39 -9.46 13.26
N ARG A 37 -7.82 -9.81 14.46
CA ARG A 37 -7.90 -11.21 14.91
C ARG A 37 -9.34 -11.58 15.14
N ARG A 38 -9.72 -12.78 14.67
CA ARG A 38 -11.03 -13.37 14.91
C ARG A 38 -10.83 -14.82 15.34
N THR A 39 -11.60 -15.25 16.32
CA THR A 39 -11.63 -16.64 16.77
C THR A 39 -12.98 -17.24 16.39
N ALA A 40 -12.94 -18.45 15.88
CA ALA A 40 -14.04 -19.13 15.21
C ALA A 40 -14.06 -20.62 15.57
N LEU A 41 -15.25 -21.21 15.58
CA LEU A 41 -15.49 -22.66 15.65
C LEU A 41 -16.08 -23.11 14.33
N GLY A 42 -15.58 -24.21 13.76
CA GLY A 42 -16.12 -24.79 12.55
C GLY A 42 -15.70 -24.05 11.27
N GLU A 43 -16.29 -24.47 10.16
CA GLU A 43 -16.12 -23.81 8.86
C GLU A 43 -16.65 -22.37 8.90
N GLN A 44 -15.81 -21.41 8.50
CA GLN A 44 -16.19 -20.00 8.45
C GLN A 44 -15.78 -19.33 7.15
N TYR A 45 -16.53 -18.29 6.80
CA TYR A 45 -16.25 -17.43 5.66
C TYR A 45 -15.84 -16.05 6.17
N TYR A 46 -14.66 -15.60 5.76
CA TYR A 46 -14.21 -14.24 5.94
C TYR A 46 -14.52 -13.43 4.69
N ILE A 47 -15.38 -12.43 4.81
CA ILE A 47 -15.75 -11.54 3.71
C ILE A 47 -14.79 -10.35 3.71
N LEU A 48 -14.08 -10.18 2.60
CA LEU A 48 -13.12 -9.11 2.37
C LEU A 48 -13.63 -8.20 1.24
N HIS A 49 -13.63 -6.90 1.47
CA HIS A 49 -13.95 -5.92 0.43
C HIS A 49 -12.80 -5.77 -0.57
N LYS A 50 -13.10 -5.57 -1.86
CA LYS A 50 -12.10 -5.38 -2.95
C LYS A 50 -11.14 -4.21 -2.72
N SER A 51 -11.53 -3.22 -1.91
CA SER A 51 -10.63 -2.13 -1.52
C SER A 51 -9.42 -2.62 -0.72
N MET A 52 -9.56 -3.68 0.07
CA MET A 52 -8.50 -4.24 0.93
C MET A 52 -7.53 -5.16 0.18
N MET A 53 -7.81 -5.50 -1.09
CA MET A 53 -6.98 -6.41 -1.88
C MET A 53 -5.73 -5.71 -2.37
N VAL A 54 -4.61 -6.04 -1.74
CA VAL A 54 -3.30 -5.45 -1.99
C VAL A 54 -2.22 -6.53 -1.82
N PRO A 55 -1.04 -6.39 -2.45
CA PRO A 55 -0.05 -7.47 -2.51
C PRO A 55 0.44 -8.02 -1.17
N CYS A 56 0.45 -7.17 -0.14
CA CYS A 56 0.91 -7.52 1.20
C CYS A 56 -0.20 -8.06 2.11
N LEU A 57 -1.45 -8.21 1.67
CA LEU A 57 -2.50 -8.76 2.52
C LEU A 57 -2.30 -10.28 2.73
N CYS A 58 -2.15 -10.68 3.99
CA CYS A 58 -1.89 -12.05 4.41
C CYS A 58 -2.84 -12.51 5.53
N PHE A 59 -3.01 -13.82 5.59
CA PHE A 59 -3.86 -14.55 6.50
C PHE A 59 -3.04 -15.56 7.26
N GLN A 60 -3.21 -15.63 8.57
CA GLN A 60 -2.57 -16.63 9.41
C GLN A 60 -3.61 -17.33 10.28
N ALA A 61 -3.62 -18.66 10.28
CA ALA A 61 -4.56 -19.46 11.05
C ALA A 61 -3.83 -20.43 11.98
N TRP A 62 -4.37 -20.66 13.19
CA TRP A 62 -3.86 -21.64 14.14
C TRP A 62 -4.95 -22.11 15.11
N TYR A 63 -4.79 -23.32 15.65
CA TYR A 63 -5.65 -23.84 16.71
C TYR A 63 -5.37 -23.14 18.04
N ASN A 64 -6.43 -22.68 18.71
CA ASN A 64 -6.32 -21.90 19.93
C ASN A 64 -6.15 -22.78 21.19
N ASP A 65 -6.56 -24.04 21.12
CA ASP A 65 -6.47 -25.02 22.21
C ASP A 65 -5.10 -25.72 22.30
N LEU A 66 -4.26 -25.62 21.27
CA LEU A 66 -2.93 -26.22 21.25
C LEU A 66 -1.87 -25.22 21.72
N LYS A 67 -1.09 -25.62 22.73
CA LYS A 67 0.14 -24.92 23.10
C LYS A 67 1.16 -25.07 21.95
N ASP A 68 1.72 -23.95 21.50
CA ASP A 68 2.66 -23.89 20.38
C ASP A 68 2.10 -24.40 19.04
N ALA A 69 0.80 -24.17 18.80
CA ALA A 69 0.12 -24.51 17.56
C ALA A 69 0.87 -23.98 16.32
N VAL A 70 1.09 -24.86 15.33
CA VAL A 70 1.64 -24.48 14.02
C VAL A 70 0.72 -23.45 13.37
N ARG A 71 1.31 -22.38 12.84
CA ARG A 71 0.57 -21.31 12.16
C ARG A 71 0.63 -21.50 10.65
N SER A 72 -0.51 -21.69 10.03
CA SER A 72 -0.63 -21.74 8.57
C SER A 72 -0.71 -20.31 8.02
N LEU A 73 0.15 -19.98 7.06
CA LEU A 73 0.22 -18.65 6.42
C LEU A 73 -0.25 -18.73 4.96
N CYS A 74 -1.10 -17.81 4.55
CA CYS A 74 -1.55 -17.66 3.16
C CYS A 74 -1.57 -16.17 2.76
N CYS A 75 -0.90 -15.82 1.66
CA CYS A 75 -0.89 -14.46 1.09
C CYS A 75 -1.42 -14.51 -0.34
N PRO A 76 -2.75 -14.61 -0.54
CA PRO A 76 -3.34 -14.92 -1.84
C PRO A 76 -3.15 -13.81 -2.88
N PHE A 77 -2.82 -12.59 -2.43
CA PHE A 77 -2.68 -11.41 -3.28
C PHE A 77 -1.24 -11.07 -3.62
N LYS A 78 -0.25 -11.87 -3.18
CA LYS A 78 1.18 -11.56 -3.34
C LYS A 78 1.61 -11.28 -4.77
N ASN A 79 0.94 -11.89 -5.75
CA ASN A 79 1.22 -11.75 -7.17
C ASN A 79 0.35 -10.69 -7.87
N LEU A 80 -0.43 -9.89 -7.13
CA LEU A 80 -1.10 -8.72 -7.71
C LEU A 80 -0.04 -7.75 -8.25
N SER A 81 -0.34 -7.14 -9.40
CA SER A 81 0.60 -6.23 -10.06
C SER A 81 0.96 -5.05 -9.16
N GLU A 82 2.21 -4.58 -9.26
CA GLU A 82 2.64 -3.35 -8.58
C GLU A 82 1.76 -2.14 -8.99
N GLU A 83 1.23 -2.14 -10.21
CA GLU A 83 0.25 -1.16 -10.70
C GLU A 83 -1.02 -1.12 -9.84
N THR A 84 -1.52 -2.28 -9.39
CA THR A 84 -2.70 -2.34 -8.52
C THR A 84 -2.42 -1.71 -7.15
N ASN A 85 -1.23 -1.93 -6.61
CA ASN A 85 -0.78 -1.28 -5.37
C ASN A 85 -0.62 0.24 -5.55
N LEU A 86 -0.06 0.66 -6.68
CA LEU A 86 0.14 2.08 -7.01
C LEU A 86 -1.19 2.82 -7.19
N LYS A 87 -2.18 2.21 -7.86
CA LYS A 87 -3.54 2.77 -8.02
C LYS A 87 -4.24 3.05 -6.69
N LYS A 88 -3.85 2.32 -5.63
CA LYS A 88 -4.36 2.48 -4.26
C LYS A 88 -3.45 3.34 -3.38
N SER A 89 -2.40 3.93 -3.95
CA SER A 89 -1.46 4.80 -3.26
C SER A 89 -1.85 6.27 -3.43
N ALA A 90 -1.48 7.10 -2.47
CA ALA A 90 -1.70 8.53 -2.47
C ALA A 90 -0.37 9.28 -2.34
N PHE A 91 -0.20 10.32 -3.14
CA PHE A 91 0.97 11.19 -3.07
C PHE A 91 0.52 12.62 -2.75
N ALA A 92 1.09 13.18 -1.68
CA ALA A 92 0.80 14.53 -1.22
C ALA A 92 2.09 15.36 -1.20
N VAL A 93 1.96 16.63 -1.57
CA VAL A 93 3.03 17.63 -1.56
C VAL A 93 2.56 18.83 -0.73
N THR A 94 3.47 19.40 0.04
CA THR A 94 3.23 20.60 0.86
C THR A 94 4.41 21.54 0.68
N ILE A 95 4.15 22.84 0.55
CA ILE A 95 5.19 23.86 0.47
C ILE A 95 5.08 24.78 1.67
N GLU A 96 6.18 24.97 2.37
CA GLU A 96 6.32 25.90 3.49
C GLU A 96 7.59 26.73 3.32
N GLY A 97 7.43 28.02 3.00
CA GLY A 97 8.58 28.87 2.64
C GLY A 97 9.36 28.24 1.48
N LYS A 98 10.69 28.17 1.56
CA LYS A 98 11.55 27.50 0.56
C LYS A 98 11.63 25.98 0.73
N THR A 99 10.79 25.38 1.57
CA THR A 99 10.83 23.95 1.83
C THR A 99 9.66 23.27 1.16
N LEU A 100 9.95 22.21 0.42
CA LEU A 100 8.95 21.32 -0.12
C LEU A 100 8.97 19.99 0.60
N SER A 101 7.84 19.64 1.17
CA SER A 101 7.57 18.39 1.85
C SER A 101 6.77 17.46 0.95
N TYR A 102 7.12 16.18 0.91
CA TYR A 102 6.27 15.18 0.25
C TYR A 102 5.96 13.98 1.14
N LYS A 103 4.84 13.32 0.84
CA LYS A 103 4.38 12.10 1.51
C LYS A 103 3.78 11.14 0.49
N LEU A 104 4.40 9.97 0.34
CA LEU A 104 3.84 8.83 -0.40
C LEU A 104 3.24 7.83 0.60
N SER A 105 1.91 7.70 0.58
CA SER A 105 1.17 6.73 1.38
C SER A 105 0.70 5.59 0.47
N ALA A 106 1.04 4.35 0.82
CA ALA A 106 0.61 3.17 0.09
C ALA A 106 0.19 2.07 1.07
N PRO A 107 -0.73 1.18 0.70
CA PRO A 107 -1.13 0.07 1.56
C PRO A 107 -0.05 -1.01 1.68
N CYS A 108 0.77 -1.19 0.63
CA CYS A 108 1.96 -2.03 0.65
C CYS A 108 3.16 -1.25 0.13
N ASN A 109 4.38 -1.70 0.46
CA ASN A 109 5.60 -1.05 0.00
C ASN A 109 5.61 -0.91 -1.54
N VAL A 110 5.77 0.32 -2.02
CA VAL A 110 5.99 0.68 -3.42
C VAL A 110 7.36 1.33 -3.51
N THR A 111 8.17 0.90 -4.48
CA THR A 111 9.44 1.57 -4.83
C THR A 111 9.24 2.35 -6.11
N GLY A 112 9.72 3.59 -6.15
CA GLY A 112 9.51 4.50 -7.26
C GLY A 112 10.62 5.53 -7.41
N ASN A 113 10.70 6.14 -8.58
CA ASN A 113 11.54 7.32 -8.77
C ASN A 113 10.69 8.58 -8.66
N LEU A 114 11.13 9.51 -7.81
CA LEU A 114 10.57 10.86 -7.71
C LEU A 114 11.50 11.82 -8.42
N SER A 115 10.98 12.63 -9.33
CA SER A 115 11.73 13.76 -9.89
C SER A 115 10.94 15.06 -9.78
N LEU A 116 11.69 16.16 -9.67
CA LEU A 116 11.14 17.50 -9.86
C LEU A 116 10.98 17.72 -11.35
N CYS A 117 9.92 18.40 -11.75
CA CYS A 117 9.75 18.83 -13.11
C CYS A 117 9.20 20.25 -13.17
N TRP A 118 9.60 20.99 -14.19
CA TRP A 118 9.14 22.33 -14.47
C TRP A 118 8.13 22.29 -15.63
N ARG A 119 7.01 23.01 -15.48
CA ARG A 119 6.00 23.12 -16.54
C ARG A 119 5.75 24.59 -16.86
N PRO A 120 6.18 25.09 -18.03
CA PRO A 120 5.78 26.43 -18.45
C PRO A 120 4.28 26.50 -18.74
N ASP A 121 3.68 27.68 -18.52
CA ASP A 121 2.22 27.92 -18.52
C ASP A 121 1.51 27.57 -19.85
N ASP A 122 2.26 27.34 -20.92
CA ASP A 122 1.79 27.06 -22.28
C ASP A 122 1.97 25.60 -22.75
N GLN A 123 2.54 24.71 -21.93
CA GLN A 123 2.87 23.34 -22.33
C GLN A 123 2.18 22.25 -21.50
N SER A 124 1.71 21.21 -22.19
CA SER A 124 1.11 20.01 -21.58
C SER A 124 2.15 19.07 -20.95
N GLN A 125 3.43 19.24 -21.28
CA GLN A 125 4.52 18.33 -20.91
C GLN A 125 5.39 18.95 -19.81
N CYS A 126 5.65 18.16 -18.76
CA CYS A 126 6.54 18.56 -17.67
C CYS A 126 7.97 18.15 -18.00
N HIS A 127 8.92 19.09 -17.94
CA HIS A 127 10.33 18.83 -18.20
C HIS A 127 11.04 18.52 -16.89
N GLU A 128 11.63 17.32 -16.78
CA GLU A 128 12.35 16.90 -15.60
C GLU A 128 13.54 17.84 -15.34
N ILE A 129 13.69 18.27 -14.09
CA ILE A 129 14.85 19.05 -13.65
C ILE A 129 16.03 18.07 -13.52
N PRO A 130 17.17 18.31 -14.20
CA PRO A 130 18.36 17.47 -14.06
C PRO A 130 18.76 17.26 -12.61
N ASP A 131 19.27 16.07 -12.28
CA ASP A 131 19.76 15.67 -10.95
C ASP A 131 18.73 15.73 -9.80
N SER A 132 17.45 15.97 -10.11
CA SER A 132 16.38 15.98 -9.11
C SER A 132 15.82 14.59 -8.78
N ARG A 133 16.15 13.60 -9.60
CA ARG A 133 15.64 12.23 -9.50
C ARG A 133 16.18 11.52 -8.27
N LYS A 134 15.27 10.95 -7.47
CA LYS A 134 15.61 10.15 -6.29
C LYS A 134 14.75 8.90 -6.25
N GLU A 135 15.37 7.78 -5.93
CA GLU A 135 14.63 6.57 -5.56
C GLU A 135 13.99 6.79 -4.19
N ILE A 136 12.71 6.46 -4.10
CA ILE A 136 11.94 6.55 -2.87
C ILE A 136 11.10 5.29 -2.68
N ILE A 137 10.82 5.00 -1.42
CA ILE A 137 9.97 3.89 -1.02
C ILE A 137 8.78 4.50 -0.29
N SER A 138 7.57 4.03 -0.58
CA SER A 138 6.36 4.47 0.12
C SER A 138 6.51 4.24 1.62
N GLU A 139 6.20 5.27 2.40
CA GLU A 139 6.22 5.15 3.85
C GLU A 139 4.81 4.77 4.34
N VAL A 140 4.67 3.55 4.87
CA VAL A 140 3.41 3.08 5.46
C VAL A 140 3.32 3.63 6.89
N ASN A 141 2.57 4.73 7.05
CA ASN A 141 2.26 5.49 8.28
C ASN A 141 3.38 6.35 8.92
N ASN A 142 3.09 7.66 9.08
CA ASN A 142 3.64 8.63 10.06
C ASN A 142 5.16 8.72 10.31
N ARG A 143 6.01 8.60 9.28
CA ARG A 143 7.40 9.11 9.31
C ARG A 143 7.53 10.44 8.56
N PRO A 144 8.54 11.27 8.90
CA PRO A 144 8.48 12.71 8.68
C PRO A 144 8.44 13.06 7.20
N GLN A 145 7.68 14.10 6.89
CA GLN A 145 7.73 14.81 5.61
C GLN A 145 9.17 14.92 5.13
N ARG A 146 9.44 14.45 3.91
CA ARG A 146 10.76 14.57 3.32
C ARG A 146 10.87 15.92 2.66
N ASN A 147 11.85 16.68 3.12
CA ASN A 147 12.03 18.07 2.77
C ASN A 147 13.04 18.20 1.63
N VAL A 148 12.69 19.02 0.65
CA VAL A 148 13.54 19.46 -0.45
C VAL A 148 13.57 20.98 -0.41
N SER A 149 14.75 21.57 -0.25
CA SER A 149 14.91 23.02 -0.33
C SER A 149 14.82 23.47 -1.79
N LEU A 150 13.93 24.42 -2.07
CA LEU A 150 13.72 24.99 -3.40
C LEU A 150 14.38 26.36 -3.53
N VAL A 151 15.00 26.58 -4.69
CA VAL A 151 15.62 27.86 -5.07
C VAL A 151 14.61 28.81 -5.72
N ASP A 152 13.62 28.25 -6.42
CA ASP A 152 12.49 28.93 -7.07
C ASP A 152 11.24 28.05 -6.96
N GLN A 153 10.06 28.66 -6.85
CA GLN A 153 8.77 28.00 -6.59
C GLN A 153 7.79 28.11 -7.74
N SER A 154 8.11 28.97 -8.72
CA SER A 154 7.28 29.22 -9.89
C SER A 154 7.26 27.95 -10.77
N ASN A 155 6.08 27.36 -10.99
CA ASN A 155 5.85 26.29 -11.98
C ASN A 155 6.49 24.91 -11.70
N LEU A 156 6.81 24.60 -10.44
CA LEU A 156 7.33 23.29 -10.04
C LEU A 156 6.23 22.21 -9.92
N ASN A 157 6.53 20.98 -10.32
CA ASN A 157 5.62 19.84 -10.25
C ASN A 157 6.41 18.59 -9.80
N PHE A 158 5.70 17.60 -9.24
CA PHE A 158 6.28 16.30 -8.91
C PHE A 158 5.84 15.24 -9.87
N HIS A 159 6.78 14.38 -10.23
CA HIS A 159 6.49 13.24 -11.07
C HIS A 159 6.98 11.96 -10.39
N PHE A 160 6.03 11.06 -10.11
CA PHE A 160 6.36 9.66 -9.88
C PHE A 160 6.55 8.96 -11.20
N LEU A 161 7.78 8.54 -11.43
CA LEU A 161 8.19 7.79 -12.60
C LEU A 161 8.38 6.35 -12.16
N ASN A 162 7.39 5.50 -12.46
CA ASN A 162 7.64 4.06 -12.63
C ASN A 162 6.55 3.27 -13.38
N TYR A 163 5.38 3.86 -13.68
CA TYR A 163 4.32 3.17 -14.44
C TYR A 163 3.57 4.15 -15.35
N PRO A 164 2.89 3.68 -16.42
CA PRO A 164 2.12 4.54 -17.33
C PRO A 164 1.01 5.36 -16.63
N GLY A 165 0.66 5.00 -15.40
CA GLY A 165 -0.12 5.83 -14.47
C GLY A 165 0.79 6.76 -13.66
N LYS A 166 0.99 7.98 -14.15
CA LYS A 166 1.75 9.04 -13.48
C LYS A 166 0.96 9.54 -12.27
N LEU A 167 1.38 9.22 -11.04
CA LEU A 167 0.93 9.98 -9.86
C LEU A 167 1.55 11.38 -9.97
N LYS A 168 0.71 12.36 -10.29
CA LYS A 168 1.09 13.75 -10.44
C LYS A 168 0.49 14.52 -9.27
N ALA A 169 1.32 15.28 -8.57
CA ALA A 169 0.86 16.38 -7.75
C ALA A 169 1.27 17.67 -8.47
N ALA A 170 0.28 18.46 -8.86
CA ALA A 170 0.47 19.81 -9.34
C ALA A 170 0.34 20.77 -8.15
N LEU A 171 1.12 21.85 -8.18
CA LEU A 171 0.97 22.99 -7.27
C LEU A 171 -0.21 23.85 -7.68
#